data_AF-A0A182P0K6-F1
#
_entry.id   AF-A0A182P0K6-F1
#
_cell.length_a   1.000
_cell.length_b   1.000
_cell.length_c   1.000
_cell.angle_alpha   90.00
_cell.angle_beta   90.00
_cell.angle_gamma   90.00
#
_symmetry.space_group_name_H-M   'P 1'
#
loop_
_entity.id
_entity.type
_entity.pdbx_description
1 polymer ?
#
loop_
_entity_poly.entity_id
_entity_poly.type
_entity_poly.pdbx_seq_one_letter_code
_entity_poly.pdbx_strand_id
1 'polypeptide(L)'
;MKPDRESQHSYAIVDPSFGIPLDQCARTQTNLAIPKLTGYSPEIRRFSEMIIPMFWIEYHQQELPSYIVRTLQAFYVVRDVEPYLPYVLYLCFMLLLAIAFREAARYKMHGKISPTKYTKPQLTSL
;
A
#
# COMPACT_ATOMS: atom_id res chain seq x y z
N MET A 1 36.56 -22.81 -9.19
CA MET A 1 35.36 -22.10 -8.70
C MET A 1 34.58 -23.05 -7.82
N LYS A 2 34.30 -22.68 -6.57
CA LYS A 2 33.45 -23.46 -5.67
C LYS A 2 32.11 -22.72 -5.57
N PRO A 3 31.03 -23.19 -6.21
CA PRO A 3 29.75 -22.51 -6.14
C PRO A 3 29.21 -22.59 -4.72
N ASP A 4 28.66 -21.49 -4.24
CA ASP A 4 28.03 -21.38 -2.93
C ASP A 4 26.72 -20.61 -3.08
N ARG A 5 25.63 -21.23 -2.61
CA ARG A 5 24.30 -20.68 -2.82
C ARG A 5 24.15 -19.34 -2.12
N GLU A 6 24.55 -19.25 -0.87
CA GLU A 6 24.35 -18.06 -0.04
C GLU A 6 25.02 -16.83 -0.66
N SER A 7 26.23 -17.00 -1.20
CA SER A 7 26.97 -15.90 -1.83
C SER A 7 26.66 -15.63 -3.30
N GLN A 8 26.09 -16.57 -4.06
CA GLN A 8 26.02 -16.45 -5.53
C GLN A 8 24.61 -16.50 -6.13
N HIS A 9 23.58 -16.80 -5.34
CA HIS A 9 22.21 -16.82 -5.87
C HIS A 9 21.69 -15.40 -6.14
N SER A 10 20.89 -15.24 -7.20
CA SER A 10 20.10 -14.03 -7.40
C SER A 10 18.75 -14.16 -6.69
N TYR A 11 18.23 -13.07 -6.13
CA TYR A 11 16.94 -13.06 -5.44
C TYR A 11 16.19 -11.74 -5.63
N ALA A 12 14.87 -11.80 -5.41
CA ALA A 12 14.01 -10.62 -5.32
C ALA A 12 12.97 -10.85 -4.21
N ILE A 13 12.97 -9.98 -3.21
CA ILE A 13 11.95 -9.89 -2.17
C ILE A 13 10.96 -8.83 -2.63
N VAL A 14 9.71 -9.24 -2.84
CA VAL A 14 8.68 -8.39 -3.46
C VAL A 14 7.45 -8.35 -2.57
N ASP A 15 6.89 -7.16 -2.42
CA ASP A 15 5.60 -6.96 -1.76
C ASP A 15 4.47 -7.64 -2.56
N PRO A 16 3.70 -8.55 -1.95
CA PRO A 16 2.70 -9.32 -2.68
C PRO A 16 1.45 -8.52 -3.07
N SER A 17 1.18 -7.38 -2.41
CA SER A 17 -0.03 -6.59 -2.66
C SER A 17 0.19 -5.57 -3.77
N PHE A 18 1.36 -4.93 -3.77
CA PHE A 18 1.70 -3.83 -4.67
C PHE A 18 2.71 -4.25 -5.76
N GLY A 19 3.36 -5.41 -5.62
CA GLY A 19 4.38 -5.88 -6.57
C GLY A 19 5.69 -5.09 -6.49
N ILE A 20 5.89 -4.31 -5.43
CA ILE A 20 7.05 -3.42 -5.27
C ILE A 20 8.23 -4.23 -4.73
N PRO A 21 9.42 -4.12 -5.34
CA PRO A 21 10.62 -4.77 -4.81
C PRO A 21 11.07 -4.10 -3.51
N LEU A 22 11.20 -4.89 -2.45
CA LEU A 22 11.68 -4.46 -1.15
C LEU A 22 13.21 -4.59 -1.03
N ASP A 23 13.76 -5.67 -1.59
CA ASP A 23 15.20 -5.94 -1.70
C ASP A 23 15.44 -6.85 -2.91
N GLN A 24 16.46 -6.57 -3.71
CA GLN A 24 16.77 -7.36 -4.90
C GLN A 24 18.27 -7.42 -5.14
N CYS A 25 18.77 -8.62 -5.39
CA CYS A 25 20.16 -8.84 -5.75
C CYS A 25 20.23 -9.67 -7.03
N ALA A 26 20.74 -9.08 -8.11
CA ALA A 26 21.03 -9.77 -9.35
C ALA A 26 22.54 -10.02 -9.46
N ARG A 27 22.92 -11.30 -9.51
CA ARG A 27 24.31 -11.76 -9.59
C ARG A 27 24.53 -12.49 -10.90
N THR A 28 25.49 -12.03 -11.69
CA THR A 28 25.81 -12.62 -13.00
C THR A 28 27.31 -12.86 -13.14
N GLN A 29 27.68 -13.90 -13.88
CA GLN A 29 29.06 -14.20 -14.24
C GLN A 29 29.21 -14.10 -15.75
N THR A 30 30.13 -13.24 -16.19
CA THR A 30 30.49 -13.13 -17.60
C THR A 30 31.64 -14.07 -17.91
N ASN A 31 31.48 -14.87 -18.96
CA ASN A 31 32.46 -15.85 -19.40
C ASN A 31 32.87 -15.59 -20.85
N LEU A 32 34.14 -15.81 -21.16
CA LEU A 32 34.66 -15.85 -22.51
C LEU A 32 34.67 -17.29 -23.01
N ALA A 33 33.89 -17.58 -24.06
CA ALA A 33 33.94 -18.87 -24.73
C ALA A 33 35.04 -18.84 -25.80
N ILE A 34 36.10 -19.63 -25.60
CA ILE A 34 37.20 -19.74 -26.55
C ILE A 34 36.95 -20.92 -27.48
N PRO A 35 36.85 -20.69 -28.81
CA PRO A 35 36.66 -21.76 -29.78
C PRO A 35 37.94 -22.57 -29.96
N LYS A 36 37.90 -23.57 -30.84
CA LYS A 36 39.11 -24.30 -31.19
C LYS A 36 40.13 -23.39 -31.89
N LEU A 37 41.33 -23.28 -31.32
CA LEU A 37 42.37 -22.37 -31.81
C LEU A 37 43.35 -23.07 -32.77
N THR A 38 42.92 -23.30 -34.01
CA THR A 38 43.79 -23.86 -35.06
C THR A 38 44.70 -22.78 -35.67
N GLY A 39 45.99 -23.05 -35.81
CA GLY A 39 46.96 -22.12 -36.41
C GLY A 39 47.56 -21.07 -35.45
N TYR A 40 47.17 -21.10 -34.17
CA TYR A 40 47.74 -20.24 -33.12
C TYR A 40 48.99 -20.87 -32.48
N SER A 41 49.82 -20.04 -31.84
CA SER A 41 51.02 -20.51 -31.13
C SER A 41 50.67 -21.51 -30.01
N PRO A 42 51.58 -22.43 -29.65
CA PRO A 42 51.33 -23.43 -28.60
C PRO A 42 50.89 -22.81 -27.26
N GLU A 43 51.41 -21.64 -26.93
CA GLU A 43 51.12 -20.89 -25.70
C GLU A 43 49.67 -20.41 -25.60
N ILE A 44 49.08 -19.99 -26.73
CA ILE A 44 47.68 -19.54 -26.79
C ILE A 44 46.76 -20.75 -26.97
N ARG A 45 47.19 -21.75 -27.75
CA ARG A 45 46.42 -22.97 -28.02
C ARG A 45 46.06 -23.75 -26.75
N ARG A 46 46.81 -23.57 -25.65
CA ARG A 46 46.46 -24.14 -24.34
C ARG A 46 45.10 -23.70 -23.83
N PHE A 47 44.54 -22.59 -24.33
CA PHE A 47 43.22 -22.07 -23.96
C PHE A 47 42.10 -22.49 -24.92
N SER A 48 42.42 -23.29 -25.95
CA SER A 48 41.46 -23.80 -26.94
C SER A 48 40.32 -24.58 -26.28
N GLU A 49 39.08 -24.37 -26.76
CA GLU A 49 37.88 -25.09 -26.28
C GLU A 49 37.61 -24.91 -24.77
N MET A 50 37.98 -23.75 -24.22
CA MET A 50 37.75 -23.40 -22.80
C MET A 50 36.70 -22.31 -22.63
N ILE A 51 36.04 -22.34 -21.47
CA ILE A 51 35.26 -21.21 -20.95
C ILE A 51 36.10 -20.52 -19.88
N ILE A 52 36.58 -19.32 -20.19
CA ILE A 52 37.36 -18.52 -19.24
C ILE A 52 36.42 -17.61 -18.46
N PRO A 53 36.33 -17.74 -17.13
CA PRO A 53 35.57 -16.79 -16.33
C PRO A 53 36.29 -15.44 -16.33
N MET A 54 35.55 -14.38 -16.70
CA MET A 54 36.13 -13.04 -16.83
C MET A 54 35.90 -12.25 -15.55
N PHE A 55 34.64 -12.03 -15.20
CA PHE A 55 34.26 -11.26 -14.01
C PHE A 55 32.87 -11.66 -13.54
N TRP A 56 32.59 -11.28 -12.30
CA TRP A 56 31.28 -11.40 -11.68
C TRP A 56 30.76 -9.99 -11.38
N ILE A 57 29.45 -9.78 -11.54
CA ILE A 57 28.80 -8.52 -11.19
C ILE A 57 27.67 -8.81 -10.21
N GLU A 58 27.60 -7.98 -9.18
CA GLU A 58 26.45 -7.85 -8.28
C GLU A 58 25.76 -6.52 -8.53
N TYR A 59 24.46 -6.60 -8.82
CA TYR A 59 23.55 -5.46 -8.80
C TYR A 59 22.66 -5.63 -7.57
N HIS A 60 23.04 -4.97 -6.48
CA HIS A 60 22.24 -4.95 -5.25
C HIS A 60 21.43 -3.66 -5.18
N GLN A 61 20.13 -3.78 -5.37
CA GLN A 61 19.20 -2.71 -5.03
C GLN A 61 18.86 -2.84 -3.55
N GLN A 62 19.57 -2.07 -2.74
CA GLN A 62 19.40 -2.04 -1.29
C GLN A 62 17.97 -1.62 -0.89
N GLU A 63 17.64 -1.95 0.36
CA GLU A 63 16.33 -1.72 0.98
C GLU A 63 15.75 -0.34 0.69
N LEU A 64 14.43 -0.30 0.56
CA LEU A 64 13.70 0.95 0.38
C LEU A 64 13.93 1.90 1.56
N PRO A 65 14.11 3.21 1.31
CA PRO A 65 14.16 4.21 2.36
C PRO A 65 12.98 4.09 3.33
N SER A 66 13.25 4.34 4.61
CA SER A 66 12.27 4.16 5.68
C SER A 66 10.96 4.94 5.50
N TYR A 67 11.01 6.09 4.81
CA TYR A 67 9.80 6.86 4.49
C TYR A 67 8.89 6.16 3.47
N ILE A 68 9.45 5.41 2.51
CA ILE A 68 8.69 4.62 1.54
C ILE A 68 8.04 3.44 2.26
N VAL A 69 8.80 2.75 3.12
CA VAL A 69 8.28 1.63 3.93
C VAL A 69 7.12 2.08 4.81
N ARG A 70 7.25 3.23 5.49
CA ARG A 70 6.16 3.81 6.30
C ARG A 70 4.94 4.17 5.46
N THR A 71 5.16 4.70 4.26
CA THR A 71 4.08 5.01 3.32
C THR A 71 3.33 3.74 2.90
N LEU A 72 4.05 2.66 2.58
CA LEU A 72 3.44 1.36 2.27
C LEU A 72 2.63 0.81 3.44
N GLN A 73 3.15 0.89 4.66
CA GLN A 73 2.42 0.50 5.87
C GLN A 73 1.14 1.31 6.07
N ALA A 74 1.16 2.62 5.80
CA ALA A 74 -0.04 3.45 5.86
C ALA A 74 -1.08 3.03 4.81
N PHE A 75 -0.65 2.71 3.58
CA PHE A 75 -1.55 2.20 2.55
C PHE A 75 -2.19 0.87 2.94
N TYR A 76 -1.45 -0.03 3.59
CA TYR A 76 -1.99 -1.27 4.13
C TYR A 76 -3.12 -1.03 5.12
N VAL A 77 -2.91 -0.14 6.10
CA VAL A 77 -3.93 0.21 7.08
C VAL A 77 -5.16 0.84 6.40
N VAL A 78 -4.95 1.78 5.48
CA VAL A 78 -6.06 2.42 4.76
C VAL A 78 -6.85 1.40 3.95
N ARG A 79 -6.18 0.52 3.20
CA ARG A 79 -6.82 -0.53 2.40
C ARG A 79 -7.66 -1.46 3.28
N ASP A 80 -7.14 -1.84 4.45
CA ASP A 80 -7.84 -2.77 5.33
C ASP A 80 -9.03 -2.09 6.05
N VAL A 81 -8.97 -0.77 6.27
CA VAL A 81 -10.04 0.02 6.93
C VAL A 81 -11.10 0.53 5.95
N GLU A 82 -10.74 0.80 4.69
CA GLU A 82 -11.60 1.39 3.66
C GLU A 82 -12.95 0.67 3.48
N PRO A 83 -13.03 -0.68 3.50
CA PRO A 83 -14.31 -1.39 3.39
C PRO A 83 -15.29 -1.10 4.53
N TYR A 84 -14.79 -0.68 5.70
CA TYR A 84 -15.61 -0.40 6.87
C TYR A 84 -16.17 1.02 6.91
N LEU A 85 -15.55 1.95 6.19
CA LEU A 85 -15.90 3.36 6.20
C LEU A 85 -17.37 3.63 5.81
N PRO A 86 -17.94 2.99 4.76
CA PRO A 86 -19.35 3.21 4.38
C PRO A 86 -20.33 2.80 5.50
N TYR A 87 -20.05 1.71 6.21
CA TYR A 87 -20.93 1.24 7.28
C TYR A 87 -20.93 2.19 8.48
N VAL A 88 -19.77 2.74 8.84
CA VAL A 88 -19.65 3.74 9.90
C VAL A 88 -20.39 5.03 9.51
N LEU A 89 -20.21 5.51 8.28
CA LEU A 89 -20.91 6.69 7.78
C LEU A 89 -22.43 6.49 7.74
N TYR A 90 -22.88 5.31 7.31
CA TYR A 90 -24.31 4.95 7.32
C TYR A 90 -24.89 4.96 8.74
N LEU A 91 -24.19 4.37 9.71
CA LEU A 91 -24.60 4.38 11.10
C LEU A 91 -24.70 5.82 11.66
N CYS A 92 -23.69 6.65 11.40
CA CYS A 92 -23.70 8.06 11.79
C CYS A 92 -24.89 8.82 11.17
N PHE A 93 -25.18 8.58 9.88
CA PHE A 93 -26.32 9.19 9.21
C PHE A 93 -27.65 8.79 9.86
N MET A 94 -27.85 7.51 10.16
CA MET A 94 -29.05 7.01 10.82
C MET A 94 -29.23 7.59 12.23
N LEU A 95 -28.14 7.75 12.99
CA LEU A 95 -28.17 8.37 14.31
C LEU A 95 -28.55 9.85 14.24
N LEU A 96 -27.97 10.60 13.29
CA LEU A 96 -28.32 12.01 13.06
C LEU A 96 -29.79 12.16 12.65
N LEU A 97 -30.29 11.28 11.78
CA LEU A 97 -31.68 11.24 11.36
C LEU A 97 -32.62 11.00 12.56
N ALA A 98 -32.29 10.03 13.42
CA ALA A 98 -33.05 9.75 14.64
C ALA A 98 -33.07 10.96 15.60
N ILE A 99 -31.94 11.65 15.77
CA ILE A 99 -31.86 12.88 16.57
C ILE A 99 -32.74 13.98 15.95
N ALA A 100 -32.66 14.20 14.64
CA ALA A 100 -33.46 15.22 13.95
C ALA A 100 -34.97 14.95 14.10
N PHE A 101 -35.41 13.70 13.93
CA PHE A 101 -36.80 13.32 14.16
C PHE A 101 -37.23 13.54 15.62
N ARG A 102 -36.36 13.20 16.58
CA ARG A 102 -36.62 13.43 18.01
C ARG A 102 -36.80 14.91 18.32
N GLU A 103 -35.93 15.78 17.81
CA GLU A 103 -36.03 17.22 18.02
C GLU A 103 -37.24 17.83 17.30
N ALA A 104 -37.55 17.39 16.08
CA ALA A 104 -38.76 17.82 15.36
C ALA A 104 -40.05 17.42 16.11
N ALA A 105 -40.10 16.23 16.69
CA ALA A 105 -41.22 15.79 17.53
C ALA A 105 -41.35 16.64 18.79
N ARG A 106 -40.23 16.96 19.47
CA ARG A 106 -40.22 17.89 20.63
C ARG A 106 -40.72 19.28 20.25
N TYR A 107 -40.30 19.81 19.11
CA TYR A 107 -40.74 21.13 18.64
C TYR A 107 -42.25 21.15 18.37
N LYS A 108 -42.78 20.13 17.68
CA LYS A 108 -44.21 19.97 17.41
C LYS A 108 -45.05 19.82 18.68
N MET A 109 -44.53 19.17 19.72
CA MET A 109 -45.20 19.05 21.01
C MET A 109 -45.27 20.39 21.75
N HIS A 110 -44.17 21.16 21.83
CA HIS A 110 -44.19 22.48 22.47
C HIS A 110 -45.05 23.50 21.71
N GLY A 111 -45.08 23.45 20.37
CA GLY A 111 -45.95 24.30 19.55
C GLY A 111 -47.45 24.05 19.74
N LYS A 112 -47.85 22.88 20.25
CA LYS A 112 -49.26 22.57 20.59
C LYS A 112 -49.69 23.06 21.97
N ILE A 113 -48.75 23.37 22.88
CA ILE A 113 -49.04 23.72 24.28
C ILE A 113 -49.34 25.22 24.47
N SER A 114 -49.25 26.06 23.43
CA SER A 114 -49.68 27.47 23.50
C SER A 114 -50.86 27.72 22.56
N PRO A 115 -52.08 27.88 23.11
CA PRO A 115 -52.63 29.22 23.23
C PRO A 115 -53.29 29.44 24.59
N THR A 116 -52.71 30.28 25.44
CA THR A 116 -53.44 30.85 26.58
C THR A 116 -54.50 31.80 26.01
N LYS A 117 -55.77 31.40 26.12
CA LYS A 117 -56.93 32.22 25.72
C LYS A 117 -56.88 33.56 26.43
N TYR A 118 -56.66 34.66 25.70
CA TYR A 118 -56.97 36.00 26.18
C TYR A 118 -58.49 36.21 26.09
N THR A 119 -59.18 36.04 27.23
CA THR A 119 -60.57 36.46 27.39
C THR A 119 -60.59 37.99 27.51
N LYS A 120 -61.07 38.70 26.48
CA LYS A 120 -61.41 40.12 26.59
C LYS A 120 -62.59 40.28 27.57
N PRO A 121 -62.51 41.13 28.60
CA PRO A 121 -63.69 41.48 29.39
C PRO A 121 -64.64 42.33 28.55
N GLN A 122 -65.89 41.88 28.43
CA GLN A 122 -67.02 42.64 27.90
C GLN A 122 -67.27 43.84 28.82
N LEU A 123 -67.09 45.06 28.31
CA LEU A 123 -67.44 46.28 29.02
C LEU A 123 -68.94 46.54 28.80
N THR A 124 -69.76 46.20 29.79
CA THR A 124 -71.19 46.55 29.80
C THR A 124 -71.37 48.06 29.96
N SER A 125 -72.20 48.60 29.09
CA SER A 125 -72.70 49.97 29.01
C SER A 125 -73.22 50.53 30.33
N LEU A 126 -72.91 51.80 30.59
CA LEU A 126 -73.76 52.78 31.28
C LEU A 126 -73.41 54.18 30.78
#